data_AF-A0A496XGG2-F1
#
_entry.id   AF-A0A496XGG2-F1
#
_cell.length_a   1.000
_cell.length_b   1.000
_cell.length_c   1.000
_cell.angle_alpha   90.00
_cell.angle_beta   90.00
_cell.angle_gamma   90.00
#
_symmetry.space_group_name_H-M   'P 1'
#
loop_
_entity.id
_entity.type
_entity.pdbx_description
1 polymer ?
#
loop_
_entity_poly.entity_id
_entity_poly.type
_entity_poly.pdbx_seq_one_letter_code
_entity_poly.pdbx_strand_id
1 'polypeptide(L)'
;MLLAAGVECDFALAEKVVAAYRAKYPMIVKGWWKANDMLGHMVNGDKVKFGCCETRHNKMRLPNGMFLHYEGLTRTGTGRDAEYWYKSPKGRGNHAMRKIYGAMLVENIMQALTRVLMTDQLVKLSMQYDVVMQLHDEIVFTIRTPAIPVAKQLIEKVMTVVPEWMLDLPLAVEINDGANYAECK
;
A
#
# COMPACT_ATOMS: atom_id res chain seq x y z
N MET A 1 -27.51 8.18 -2.88
CA MET A 1 -26.51 8.48 -3.92
C MET A 1 -25.14 8.32 -3.29
N LEU A 2 -24.33 7.38 -3.77
CA LEU A 2 -22.97 7.19 -3.26
C LEU A 2 -22.01 7.95 -4.17
N LEU A 3 -21.27 8.91 -3.60
CA LEU A 3 -20.19 9.61 -4.29
C LEU A 3 -18.87 8.90 -3.98
N ALA A 4 -18.33 8.16 -4.93
CA ALA A 4 -16.94 7.73 -4.95
C ALA A 4 -16.35 8.14 -6.30
N ALA A 5 -15.26 8.92 -6.29
CA ALA A 5 -14.57 9.40 -7.49
C ALA A 5 -15.42 10.17 -8.53
N GLY A 6 -16.48 10.86 -8.10
CA GLY A 6 -17.30 11.73 -8.97
C GLY A 6 -18.29 11.00 -9.90
N VAL A 7 -18.45 9.69 -9.75
CA VAL A 7 -19.45 8.91 -10.50
C VAL A 7 -20.71 8.76 -9.66
N GLU A 8 -21.81 9.37 -10.10
CA GLU A 8 -23.12 9.12 -9.50
C GLU A 8 -23.64 7.75 -9.95
N CYS A 9 -23.92 6.87 -8.99
CA CYS A 9 -24.60 5.60 -9.24
C CYS A 9 -25.62 5.31 -8.14
N ASP A 10 -26.70 4.62 -8.52
CA ASP A 10 -27.63 4.07 -7.56
C ASP A 10 -27.05 2.80 -6.88
N PHE A 11 -27.63 2.42 -5.75
CA PHE A 11 -27.14 1.28 -4.96
C PHE A 11 -27.20 -0.04 -5.72
N ALA A 12 -28.24 -0.27 -6.54
CA ALA A 12 -28.40 -1.51 -7.28
C ALA A 12 -27.33 -1.65 -8.38
N LEU A 13 -26.99 -0.54 -9.05
CA LEU A 13 -25.89 -0.48 -9.99
C LEU A 13 -24.55 -0.69 -9.29
N ALA A 14 -24.32 -0.03 -8.15
CA ALA A 14 -23.10 -0.20 -7.37
C ALA A 14 -22.88 -1.67 -6.96
N GLU A 15 -23.93 -2.34 -6.47
CA GLU A 15 -23.87 -3.75 -6.10
C GLU A 15 -23.54 -4.65 -7.30
N LYS A 16 -24.20 -4.42 -8.45
CA LYS A 16 -23.92 -5.14 -9.70
C LYS A 16 -22.48 -4.95 -10.17
N VAL A 17 -21.95 -3.73 -10.11
CA VAL A 17 -20.57 -3.42 -10.49
C VAL A 17 -19.58 -4.13 -9.56
N VAL A 18 -19.80 -4.07 -8.25
CA VAL A 18 -18.96 -4.77 -7.27
C VAL A 18 -19.00 -6.28 -7.49
N ALA A 19 -20.18 -6.86 -7.71
CA ALA A 19 -20.34 -8.28 -8.00
C ALA A 19 -19.62 -8.69 -9.29
N ALA A 20 -19.79 -7.91 -10.37
CA ALA A 20 -19.13 -8.14 -11.65
C ALA A 20 -17.60 -8.08 -11.53
N TYR A 21 -17.06 -7.10 -10.80
CA TYR A 21 -15.63 -6.98 -10.54
C TYR A 21 -15.09 -8.21 -9.78
N ARG A 22 -15.78 -8.62 -8.71
CA ARG A 22 -15.39 -9.78 -7.90
C ARG A 22 -15.46 -11.09 -8.69
N ALA A 23 -16.44 -11.23 -9.59
CA ALA A 23 -16.56 -12.36 -10.49
C ALA A 23 -15.44 -12.38 -11.54
N LYS A 24 -15.08 -11.22 -12.10
CA LYS A 24 -13.99 -11.07 -13.08
C LYS A 24 -12.62 -11.31 -12.48
N TYR A 25 -12.38 -10.88 -11.24
CA TYR A 25 -11.09 -10.98 -10.57
C TYR A 25 -11.15 -11.84 -9.28
N PRO A 26 -11.45 -13.14 -9.38
CA PRO A 26 -11.66 -13.99 -8.22
C PRO A 26 -10.40 -14.16 -7.35
N MET A 27 -9.21 -13.99 -7.93
CA MET A 27 -7.94 -14.07 -7.20
C MET A 27 -7.76 -12.91 -6.22
N ILE A 28 -8.32 -11.73 -6.50
CA ILE A 28 -8.29 -10.59 -5.57
C ILE A 28 -9.13 -10.92 -4.34
N VAL A 29 -10.34 -11.45 -4.54
CA VAL A 29 -11.24 -11.87 -3.45
C VAL A 29 -10.58 -12.97 -2.61
N LYS A 30 -9.97 -13.99 -3.25
CA LYS A 30 -9.19 -15.02 -2.55
C LYS A 30 -8.02 -14.41 -1.76
N GLY A 31 -7.36 -13.38 -2.30
CA GLY A 31 -6.30 -12.64 -1.61
C GLY A 31 -6.79 -11.99 -0.32
N TRP A 32 -7.97 -11.36 -0.33
CA TRP A 32 -8.58 -10.79 0.87
C TRP A 32 -8.92 -11.86 1.91
N TRP A 33 -9.44 -13.02 1.51
CA TRP A 33 -9.71 -14.11 2.45
C TRP A 33 -8.41 -14.65 3.07
N LYS A 34 -7.36 -14.87 2.28
CA LYS A 34 -6.04 -15.26 2.80
C LYS A 34 -5.50 -14.23 3.78
N ALA A 35 -5.64 -12.94 3.49
CA ALA A 35 -5.24 -11.88 4.41
C ALA A 35 -6.06 -11.90 5.71
N ASN A 36 -7.34 -12.29 5.65
CA ASN A 36 -8.16 -12.47 6.84
C ASN A 36 -7.65 -13.64 7.71
N ASP A 37 -7.18 -14.72 7.09
CA ASP A 37 -6.53 -15.84 7.80
C ASP A 37 -5.23 -15.38 8.48
N MET A 38 -4.48 -14.47 7.84
CA MET A 38 -3.26 -13.90 8.43
C MET A 38 -3.55 -13.14 9.74
N LEU A 39 -4.71 -12.51 9.89
CA LEU A 39 -5.11 -11.89 11.16
C LEU A 39 -5.23 -12.92 12.27
N GLY A 40 -5.78 -14.11 11.97
CA GLY A 40 -5.84 -15.24 12.90
C GLY A 40 -4.46 -15.70 13.35
N HIS A 41 -3.53 -15.85 12.40
CA HIS A 41 -2.13 -16.18 12.70
C HIS A 41 -1.44 -15.11 13.56
N MET A 42 -1.69 -13.83 13.29
CA MET A 42 -1.13 -12.73 14.09
C MET A 42 -1.69 -12.72 15.53
N VAL A 43 -2.95 -13.08 15.73
CA VAL A 43 -3.54 -13.25 17.08
C VAL A 43 -2.83 -14.40 17.82
N ASN A 44 -2.66 -15.55 17.16
CA ASN A 44 -2.00 -16.72 17.75
C ASN A 44 -0.49 -16.54 17.97
N GLY A 45 0.12 -15.58 17.28
CA GLY A 45 1.58 -15.38 17.28
C GLY A 45 2.34 -16.27 16.30
N ASP A 46 1.63 -16.90 15.36
CA ASP A 46 2.21 -17.78 14.35
C ASP A 46 3.08 -16.99 13.37
N LYS A 47 4.10 -17.67 12.83
CA LYS A 47 5.00 -17.15 11.80
C LYS A 47 4.63 -17.75 10.44
N VAL A 48 3.86 -17.00 9.65
CA VAL A 48 3.34 -17.43 8.36
C VAL A 48 3.69 -16.38 7.31
N LYS A 49 4.17 -16.83 6.14
CA LYS A 49 4.46 -15.93 5.02
C LYS A 49 3.20 -15.52 4.28
N PHE A 50 3.15 -14.25 3.89
CA PHE A 50 2.12 -13.68 3.01
C PHE A 50 2.82 -12.80 1.97
N GLY A 51 3.13 -13.38 0.81
CA GLY A 51 4.00 -12.74 -0.19
C GLY A 51 5.40 -12.45 0.39
N CYS A 52 5.86 -11.22 0.25
CA CYS A 52 7.12 -10.74 0.84
C CYS A 52 7.02 -10.35 2.33
N CYS A 53 5.83 -10.48 2.93
CA CYS A 53 5.58 -10.16 4.32
C CYS A 53 5.45 -11.42 5.18
N GLU A 54 5.50 -11.25 6.49
CA GLU A 54 5.45 -12.38 7.43
C GLU A 54 4.72 -12.01 8.73
N THR A 55 3.79 -12.86 9.17
CA THR A 55 3.06 -12.62 10.42
C THR A 55 3.96 -12.76 11.64
N ARG A 56 3.64 -11.97 12.66
CA ARG A 56 4.16 -12.05 14.02
C ARG A 56 3.03 -11.73 14.99
N HIS A 57 3.22 -12.03 16.27
CA HIS A 57 2.23 -11.67 17.28
C HIS A 57 1.92 -10.16 17.23
N ASN A 58 0.66 -9.81 16.98
CA ASN A 58 0.14 -8.45 16.85
C ASN A 58 0.79 -7.57 15.76
N LYS A 59 1.50 -8.14 14.78
CA LYS A 59 2.16 -7.33 13.74
C LYS A 59 2.49 -8.11 12.47
N MET A 60 2.65 -7.38 11.36
CA MET A 60 3.13 -7.91 10.08
C MET A 60 4.54 -7.39 9.82
N ARG A 61 5.52 -8.28 9.59
CA ARG A 61 6.88 -7.92 9.20
C ARG A 61 6.94 -7.61 7.70
N LEU A 62 7.55 -6.50 7.36
CA LEU A 62 7.83 -6.05 5.99
C LEU A 62 9.21 -6.54 5.53
N PRO A 63 9.48 -6.58 4.20
CA PRO A 63 10.76 -7.07 3.67
C PRO A 63 11.98 -6.25 4.13
N ASN A 64 11.82 -4.95 4.40
CA ASN A 64 12.88 -4.11 4.94
C ASN A 64 13.11 -4.27 6.47
N GLY A 65 12.41 -5.21 7.12
CA GLY A 65 12.54 -5.48 8.56
C GLY A 65 11.66 -4.61 9.46
N MET A 66 10.97 -3.61 8.93
CA MET A 66 9.96 -2.84 9.68
C MET A 66 8.69 -3.67 9.94
N PHE A 67 7.79 -3.14 10.76
CA PHE A 67 6.55 -3.80 11.14
C PHE A 67 5.35 -2.87 10.99
N LEU A 68 4.22 -3.42 10.51
CA LEU A 68 2.88 -2.87 10.74
C LEU A 68 2.36 -3.40 12.06
N HIS A 69 2.15 -2.51 13.03
CA HIS A 69 1.72 -2.87 14.38
C HIS A 69 0.19 -2.80 14.52
N TYR A 70 -0.39 -3.85 15.08
CA TYR A 70 -1.80 -3.98 15.44
C TYR A 70 -1.88 -4.31 16.93
N GLU A 71 -1.55 -3.33 17.77
CA GLU A 71 -1.43 -3.54 19.22
C GLU A 71 -2.72 -4.11 19.82
N GLY A 72 -2.59 -5.16 20.64
CA GLY A 72 -3.74 -5.80 21.28
C GLY A 72 -4.76 -6.35 20.28
N LEU A 73 -4.28 -6.90 19.15
CA LEU A 73 -5.14 -7.55 18.17
C LEU A 73 -5.90 -8.71 18.83
N THR A 74 -7.23 -8.62 18.82
CA THR A 74 -8.12 -9.65 19.34
C THR A 74 -9.02 -10.17 18.24
N ARG A 75 -9.52 -11.39 18.45
CA ARG A 75 -10.55 -12.01 17.62
C ARG A 75 -11.81 -12.21 18.45
N THR A 76 -12.96 -11.84 17.89
CA THR A 76 -14.29 -12.17 18.42
C THR A 76 -15.01 -13.07 17.42
N GLY A 77 -15.75 -14.07 17.91
CA GLY A 77 -16.41 -15.06 17.05
C GLY A 77 -15.44 -16.08 16.42
N THR A 78 -15.97 -16.89 15.51
CA THR A 78 -15.25 -18.00 14.86
C THR A 78 -15.68 -18.17 13.41
N GLY A 79 -14.83 -18.76 12.58
CA GLY A 79 -15.16 -19.06 11.18
C GLY A 79 -15.38 -17.78 10.35
N ARG A 80 -16.44 -17.74 9.55
CA ARG A 80 -16.75 -16.59 8.67
C ARG A 80 -17.24 -15.35 9.42
N ASP A 81 -17.77 -15.52 10.62
CA ASP A 81 -18.25 -14.43 11.48
C ASP A 81 -17.15 -13.90 12.41
N ALA A 82 -15.91 -14.36 12.24
CA ALA A 82 -14.78 -13.86 13.00
C ALA A 82 -14.51 -12.39 12.67
N GLU A 83 -14.50 -11.55 13.70
CA GLU A 83 -14.11 -10.15 13.60
C GLU A 83 -12.79 -9.91 14.33
N TYR A 84 -11.99 -8.98 13.80
CA TYR A 84 -10.71 -8.63 14.37
C TYR A 84 -10.68 -7.16 14.75
N TRP A 85 -10.10 -6.87 15.92
CA TRP A 85 -10.06 -5.54 16.50
C TRP A 85 -8.69 -5.27 17.10
N TYR A 86 -8.16 -4.06 16.97
CA TYR A 86 -6.86 -3.67 17.54
C TYR A 86 -6.91 -2.26 18.12
N LYS A 87 -5.97 -1.95 19.01
CA LYS A 87 -5.80 -0.63 19.60
C LYS A 87 -5.11 0.30 18.60
N SER A 88 -5.81 1.37 18.22
CA SER A 88 -5.32 2.47 17.42
C SER A 88 -4.55 3.46 18.30
N PRO A 89 -3.30 3.78 17.95
CA PRO A 89 -2.52 4.80 18.66
C PRO A 89 -3.14 6.20 18.61
N LYS A 90 -4.03 6.46 17.63
CA LYS A 90 -4.67 7.77 17.40
C LYS A 90 -5.97 7.96 18.18
N GLY A 91 -6.51 6.91 18.82
CA GLY A 91 -7.77 6.99 19.58
C GLY A 91 -7.54 7.37 21.05
N ARG A 92 -8.12 8.47 21.53
CA ARG A 92 -8.27 8.72 22.97
C ARG A 92 -9.57 8.03 23.46
N GLY A 93 -9.52 7.33 24.60
CA GLY A 93 -10.70 6.71 25.24
C GLY A 93 -11.25 5.45 24.52
N ASN A 94 -12.57 5.22 24.58
CA ASN A 94 -13.25 4.08 23.95
C ASN A 94 -13.21 4.07 22.40
N HIS A 95 -12.69 5.13 21.77
CA HIS A 95 -12.35 5.17 20.34
C HIS A 95 -10.96 4.57 20.03
N ALA A 96 -10.33 3.94 21.02
CA ALA A 96 -9.06 3.24 20.84
C ALA A 96 -9.19 1.98 19.99
N MET A 97 -10.33 1.28 19.96
CA MET A 97 -10.43 0.03 19.18
C MET A 97 -10.85 0.30 17.73
N ARG A 98 -10.13 -0.27 16.76
CA ARG A 98 -10.46 -0.24 15.33
C ARG A 98 -10.65 -1.65 14.80
N LYS A 99 -11.71 -1.83 14.00
CA LYS A 99 -11.93 -3.07 13.26
C LYS A 99 -10.89 -3.21 12.15
N ILE A 100 -10.45 -4.44 11.92
CA ILE A 100 -9.62 -4.81 10.77
C ILE A 100 -10.17 -6.10 10.16
N TYR A 101 -10.02 -6.23 8.85
CA TYR A 101 -10.41 -7.38 8.06
C TYR A 101 -9.47 -7.53 6.87
N GLY A 102 -9.49 -8.68 6.21
CA GLY A 102 -8.51 -9.02 5.18
C GLY A 102 -8.27 -7.96 4.09
N ALA A 103 -9.30 -7.34 3.54
CA ALA A 103 -9.12 -6.29 2.52
C ALA A 103 -8.44 -5.02 3.07
N MET A 104 -8.75 -4.60 4.31
CA MET A 104 -8.06 -3.48 4.97
C MET A 104 -6.61 -3.83 5.35
N LEU A 105 -6.34 -5.09 5.72
CA LEU A 105 -4.96 -5.56 5.93
C LEU A 105 -4.15 -5.49 4.62
N VAL A 106 -4.74 -5.94 3.50
CA VAL A 106 -4.09 -5.85 2.18
C VAL A 106 -3.80 -4.40 1.82
N GLU A 107 -4.75 -3.48 2.04
CA GLU A 107 -4.53 -2.05 1.79
C GLU A 107 -3.33 -1.50 2.60
N ASN A 108 -3.28 -1.78 3.90
CA ASN A 108 -2.17 -1.34 4.76
C ASN A 108 -0.83 -1.92 4.30
N ILE A 109 -0.80 -3.20 3.92
CA ILE A 109 0.41 -3.87 3.40
C ILE A 109 0.86 -3.20 2.10
N MET A 110 -0.06 -2.98 1.16
CA MET A 110 0.27 -2.35 -0.13
C MET A 110 0.82 -0.95 0.06
N GLN A 111 0.16 -0.09 0.86
CA GLN A 111 0.67 1.25 1.15
C GLN A 111 2.06 1.23 1.79
N ALA A 112 2.31 0.29 2.70
CA ALA A 112 3.60 0.14 3.35
C ALA A 112 4.69 -0.34 2.38
N LEU A 113 4.39 -1.33 1.53
CA LEU A 113 5.32 -1.83 0.51
C LEU A 113 5.65 -0.77 -0.53
N THR A 114 4.66 0.01 -0.99
CA THR A 114 4.89 1.16 -1.87
C THR A 114 5.82 2.16 -1.19
N ARG A 115 5.63 2.45 0.11
CA ARG A 115 6.54 3.34 0.83
C ARG A 115 7.96 2.82 0.90
N VAL A 116 8.15 1.52 1.14
CA VAL A 116 9.49 0.89 1.14
C VAL A 116 10.14 1.07 -0.23
N LEU A 117 9.45 0.68 -1.30
CA LEU A 117 9.94 0.80 -2.67
C LEU A 117 10.32 2.26 -3.04
N MET A 118 9.41 3.20 -2.79
CA MET A 118 9.63 4.62 -3.12
C MET A 118 10.79 5.22 -2.32
N THR A 119 10.96 4.82 -1.05
CA THR A 119 12.05 5.35 -0.21
C THR A 119 13.42 4.88 -0.69
N ASP A 120 13.54 3.62 -1.14
CA ASP A 120 14.79 3.11 -1.70
C ASP A 120 15.22 3.87 -2.98
N GLN A 121 14.25 4.23 -3.82
CA GLN A 121 14.48 5.02 -5.02
C GLN A 121 14.81 6.48 -4.67
N LEU A 122 14.06 7.06 -3.72
CA LEU A 122 14.26 8.42 -3.23
C LEU A 122 15.66 8.64 -2.70
N VAL A 123 16.18 7.73 -1.86
CA VAL A 123 17.54 7.84 -1.29
C VAL A 123 18.61 7.84 -2.37
N LYS A 124 18.45 7.04 -3.43
CA LYS A 124 19.41 7.00 -4.55
C LYS A 124 19.38 8.31 -5.34
N LEU A 125 18.20 8.85 -5.59
CA LEU A 125 18.03 10.08 -6.37
C LEU A 125 18.38 11.34 -5.58
N SER A 126 18.16 11.36 -4.26
CA SER A 126 18.50 12.50 -3.40
C SER A 126 20.01 12.75 -3.28
N MET A 127 20.85 11.77 -3.66
CA MET A 127 22.30 11.95 -3.75
C MET A 127 22.72 12.74 -5.01
N GLN A 128 21.84 12.87 -6.00
CA GLN A 128 22.12 13.48 -7.31
C GLN A 128 21.31 14.75 -7.56
N TYR A 129 20.09 14.81 -7.03
CA TYR A 129 19.14 15.87 -7.29
C TYR A 129 18.47 16.37 -6.00
N ASP A 130 18.17 17.66 -5.96
CA ASP A 130 17.42 18.26 -4.86
C ASP A 130 15.96 17.83 -4.94
N VAL A 131 15.57 16.94 -4.03
CA VAL A 131 14.18 16.53 -3.83
C VAL A 131 13.44 17.67 -3.13
N VAL A 132 12.42 18.23 -3.78
CA VAL A 132 11.59 19.30 -3.19
C VAL A 132 10.26 18.79 -2.67
N MET A 133 9.78 17.64 -3.16
CA MET A 133 8.49 17.09 -2.74
C MET A 133 8.41 15.58 -2.97
N GLN A 134 7.61 14.91 -2.14
CA GLN A 134 7.19 13.53 -2.33
C GLN A 134 5.69 13.44 -2.03
N LEU A 135 4.87 13.06 -3.01
CA LEU A 135 3.43 12.88 -2.87
C LEU A 135 3.07 11.48 -3.34
N HIS A 136 2.52 10.64 -2.46
CA HIS A 136 2.13 9.28 -2.83
C HIS A 136 3.29 8.51 -3.50
N ASP A 137 3.15 8.18 -4.78
CA ASP A 137 4.11 7.50 -5.67
C ASP A 137 4.89 8.45 -6.58
N GLU A 138 4.84 9.76 -6.33
CA GLU A 138 5.55 10.80 -7.06
C GLU A 138 6.70 11.41 -6.24
N ILE A 139 7.80 11.71 -6.93
CA ILE A 139 8.94 12.46 -6.39
C ILE A 139 9.20 13.66 -7.31
N VAL A 140 9.31 14.84 -6.73
CA VAL A 140 9.54 16.10 -7.46
C VAL A 140 10.95 16.60 -7.18
N PHE A 141 11.66 16.97 -8.24
CA PHE A 141 13.03 17.44 -8.21
C PHE A 141 13.15 18.85 -8.79
N THR A 142 14.15 19.60 -8.33
CA THR A 142 14.60 20.81 -9.04
C THR A 142 15.88 20.53 -9.81
N ILE A 143 15.83 20.71 -11.13
CA ILE A 143 16.92 20.37 -12.05
C ILE A 143 17.17 21.56 -12.98
N ARG A 144 18.44 21.88 -13.23
CA ARG A 144 18.80 22.90 -14.23
C ARG A 144 18.36 22.45 -15.62
N THR A 145 17.69 23.34 -16.37
CA THR A 145 17.11 23.03 -17.69
C THR A 145 18.05 22.27 -18.65
N PRO A 146 19.34 22.62 -18.79
CA PRO A 146 20.25 21.88 -19.68
C PRO A 146 20.50 20.42 -19.26
N ALA A 147 20.27 20.07 -17.99
CA ALA A 147 20.50 18.73 -17.44
C ALA A 147 19.25 17.83 -17.47
N ILE A 148 18.06 18.36 -17.83
CA ILE A 148 16.79 17.61 -17.83
C ILE A 148 16.90 16.30 -18.65
N PRO A 149 17.42 16.27 -19.89
CA PRO A 149 17.44 15.03 -20.68
C PRO A 149 18.26 13.91 -20.01
N VAL A 150 19.39 14.26 -19.40
CA VAL A 150 20.25 13.30 -18.67
C VAL A 150 19.58 12.85 -17.38
N ALA A 151 18.94 13.78 -16.67
CA ALA A 151 18.24 13.47 -15.42
C ALA A 151 17.06 12.52 -15.64
N LYS A 152 16.27 12.71 -16.71
CA LYS A 152 15.17 11.80 -17.05
C LYS A 152 15.65 10.36 -17.23
N GLN A 153 16.75 10.15 -17.95
CA GLN A 153 17.32 8.80 -18.15
C GLN A 153 17.77 8.15 -16.83
N LEU A 154 18.40 8.92 -15.94
CA LEU A 154 18.83 8.40 -14.64
C LEU A 154 17.64 8.09 -13.74
N ILE A 155 16.65 9.00 -13.67
CA ILE A 155 15.43 8.83 -12.89
C ILE A 155 14.68 7.59 -13.37
N GLU A 156 14.48 7.45 -14.69
CA GLU A 156 13.81 6.28 -15.27
C GLU A 156 14.52 4.99 -14.89
N LYS A 157 15.85 4.95 -15.05
CA LYS A 157 16.66 3.80 -14.69
C LYS A 157 16.53 3.44 -13.21
N VAL A 158 16.51 4.42 -12.30
CA VAL A 158 16.43 4.17 -10.85
C VAL A 158 15.02 3.78 -10.42
N MET A 159 14.00 4.45 -10.95
CA MET A 159 12.60 4.25 -10.57
C MET A 159 11.99 2.97 -11.18
N THR A 160 12.65 2.36 -12.16
CA THR A 160 12.27 1.05 -12.73
C THR A 160 13.04 -0.13 -12.13
N VAL A 161 13.92 0.10 -11.15
CA VAL A 161 14.62 -0.99 -10.45
C VAL A 161 13.63 -1.78 -9.59
N VAL A 162 13.43 -3.03 -9.97
CA VAL A 162 12.61 -3.99 -9.23
C VAL A 162 13.32 -4.42 -7.93
N PRO A 163 12.64 -4.45 -6.78
CA PRO A 163 13.24 -4.88 -5.53
C PRO A 163 13.44 -6.40 -5.47
N GLU A 164 14.52 -6.84 -4.80
CA GLU A 164 14.84 -8.28 -4.65
C GLU A 164 13.73 -9.09 -3.97
N TRP A 165 12.94 -8.45 -3.12
CA TRP A 165 11.83 -9.09 -2.40
C TRP A 165 10.55 -9.24 -3.25
N MET A 166 10.51 -8.71 -4.47
CA MET A 166 9.37 -8.84 -5.40
C MET A 166 9.80 -8.72 -6.87
N LEU A 167 10.55 -9.72 -7.35
CA LEU A 167 11.14 -9.74 -8.70
C LEU A 167 10.13 -9.68 -9.85
N ASP A 168 8.90 -10.11 -9.63
CA ASP A 168 7.84 -10.14 -10.65
C ASP A 168 6.98 -8.85 -10.67
N LEU A 169 7.36 -7.80 -9.93
CA LEU A 169 6.61 -6.55 -9.89
C LEU A 169 6.74 -5.80 -11.23
N PRO A 170 5.66 -5.63 -12.01
CA PRO A 170 5.70 -4.82 -13.23
C PRO A 170 5.79 -3.34 -12.83
N LEU A 171 6.99 -2.79 -12.86
CA LEU A 171 7.27 -1.41 -12.48
C LEU A 171 7.50 -0.54 -13.73
N ALA A 172 6.87 0.62 -13.75
CA ALA A 172 7.00 1.63 -14.78
C ALA A 172 7.00 3.02 -14.12
N VAL A 173 7.49 4.03 -14.83
CA VAL A 173 7.54 5.41 -14.36
C VAL A 173 7.17 6.37 -15.47
N GLU A 174 6.40 7.40 -15.12
CA GLU A 174 6.07 8.52 -16.00
C GLU A 174 6.87 9.75 -15.55
N ILE A 175 7.47 10.48 -16.50
CA ILE A 175 8.37 11.60 -16.20
C ILE A 175 8.01 12.84 -17.01
N ASN A 176 7.39 13.81 -16.34
CA ASN A 176 7.05 15.12 -16.86
C ASN A 176 8.04 16.19 -16.35
N ASP A 177 8.20 17.27 -17.11
CA ASP A 177 9.00 18.45 -16.71
C ASP A 177 8.28 19.73 -17.11
N GLY A 178 8.56 20.82 -16.40
CA GLY A 178 7.87 22.10 -16.56
C GLY A 178 8.52 23.20 -15.73
N ALA A 179 8.15 24.46 -15.95
CA ALA A 179 8.75 25.58 -15.22
C ALA A 179 8.25 25.69 -13.77
N ASN A 180 7.13 25.02 -13.46
CA ASN A 180 6.54 24.94 -12.13
C ASN A 180 5.81 23.59 -11.94
N TYR A 181 5.38 23.32 -10.70
CA TYR A 181 4.76 22.05 -10.32
C TYR A 181 3.48 21.72 -11.13
N ALA A 182 2.69 22.72 -11.53
CA ALA A 182 1.46 22.47 -12.29
C ALA A 182 1.75 22.03 -13.73
N GLU A 183 2.84 22.53 -14.34
CA GLU A 183 3.25 22.17 -15.69
C GLU A 183 3.98 20.83 -15.77
N CYS A 184 4.61 20.40 -14.68
CA CYS A 184 5.34 19.13 -14.63
C CYS A 184 4.53 17.98 -14.01
N LYS A 185 3.24 18.18 -13.76
CA LYS A 185 2.34 17.13 -13.24
C LYS A 185 1.89 16.22 -14.37
#